data_AF-A0A914PJM5-F1
#
_entry.id   AF-A0A914PJM5-F1
#
_cell.length_a   1.000
_cell.length_b   1.000
_cell.length_c   1.000
_cell.angle_alpha   90.00
_cell.angle_beta   90.00
_cell.angle_gamma   90.00
#
_symmetry.space_group_name_H-M   'P 1'
#
loop_
_entity.id
_entity.type
_entity.pdbx_description
1 polymer ?
#
loop_
_entity_poly.entity_id
_entity_poly.type
_entity_poly.pdbx_seq_one_letter_code
_entity_poly.pdbx_strand_id
1 'polypeptide(L)'
;MSSLEKLFSPSQWNHKGKSSEEVIQEFIEVTQKSYEEAKKKIIALRDVDYGPNKLDIWGANATDATHVFIYFHGGYWQAGSKADVGPMIDLVVNGAGIPCVSVGYDYATNKSLKEIAAQALTALKFIENRFMNAVFTVSGHSAGAYLAASAVSNLEDPRRIKQVILISGIYELAEFAQTSEGRNIQ
;
A
#
# COMPACT_ATOMS: atom_id res chain seq x y z
N MET A 1 -3.55 -26.06 11.00
CA MET A 1 -3.80 -24.61 11.15
C MET A 1 -4.85 -24.44 12.25
N SER A 2 -4.65 -23.56 13.24
CA SER A 2 -5.65 -23.34 14.30
C SER A 2 -6.87 -22.58 13.75
N SER A 3 -7.97 -22.53 14.50
CA SER A 3 -9.14 -21.71 14.14
C SER A 3 -8.76 -20.23 14.00
N LEU A 4 -7.89 -19.73 14.88
CA LEU A 4 -7.40 -18.36 14.85
C LEU A 4 -6.55 -18.06 13.61
N GLU A 5 -5.61 -18.96 13.28
CA GLU A 5 -4.77 -18.82 12.07
C GLU A 5 -5.62 -18.71 10.80
N LYS A 6 -6.71 -19.49 10.72
CA LYS A 6 -7.64 -19.44 9.58
C LYS A 6 -8.38 -18.10 9.49
N LEU A 7 -8.73 -17.46 10.62
CA LEU A 7 -9.37 -16.14 10.62
C LEU A 7 -8.46 -15.06 10.04
N PHE A 8 -7.15 -15.17 10.25
CA PHE A 8 -6.13 -14.27 9.70
C PHE A 8 -5.48 -14.78 8.41
N SER A 9 -6.13 -15.71 7.70
CA SER A 9 -5.66 -16.21 6.40
C SER A 9 -6.68 -15.88 5.30
N PRO A 10 -6.72 -14.65 4.76
CA PRO A 10 -7.72 -14.24 3.77
C PRO A 10 -7.82 -15.16 2.55
N SER A 11 -6.71 -15.77 2.12
CA SER A 11 -6.66 -16.74 1.01
C SER A 11 -7.50 -18.01 1.26
N GLN A 12 -7.78 -18.35 2.52
CA GLN A 12 -8.67 -19.46 2.91
C GLN A 12 -10.16 -19.14 2.74
N TRP A 13 -10.51 -17.87 2.51
CA TRP A 13 -11.89 -17.39 2.39
C TRP A 13 -12.24 -17.06 0.94
N ASN A 14 -11.99 -18.01 0.04
CA ASN A 14 -12.32 -17.87 -1.38
C ASN A 14 -13.53 -18.75 -1.77
N HIS A 15 -14.37 -18.24 -2.67
CA HIS A 15 -15.53 -18.99 -3.20
C HIS A 15 -15.21 -19.79 -4.46
N LYS A 16 -13.94 -19.80 -4.89
CA LYS A 16 -13.51 -20.43 -6.15
C LYS A 16 -13.13 -21.90 -5.99
N GLY A 17 -13.24 -22.46 -4.77
CA GLY A 17 -12.80 -23.83 -4.46
C GLY A 17 -11.29 -24.02 -4.58
N LYS A 18 -10.52 -22.93 -4.62
CA LYS A 18 -9.06 -22.94 -4.75
C LYS A 18 -8.40 -23.13 -3.38
N SER A 19 -7.22 -23.72 -3.36
CA SER A 19 -6.36 -23.74 -2.17
C SER A 19 -5.87 -22.33 -1.82
N SER A 20 -5.33 -22.19 -0.61
CA SER A 20 -4.67 -20.95 -0.15
C SER A 20 -3.60 -20.50 -1.14
N GLU A 21 -2.75 -21.47 -1.50
CA GLU A 21 -1.55 -21.28 -2.29
C GLU A 21 -1.92 -20.86 -3.71
N GLU A 22 -2.95 -21.48 -4.30
CA GLU A 22 -3.47 -21.10 -5.62
C GLU A 22 -4.02 -19.67 -5.64
N VAL A 23 -4.72 -19.25 -4.58
CA VAL A 23 -5.24 -17.87 -4.47
C VAL A 23 -4.10 -16.86 -4.35
N ILE A 24 -3.10 -17.15 -3.51
CA ILE A 24 -1.94 -16.28 -3.33
C ILE A 24 -1.14 -16.18 -4.64
N GLN A 25 -0.93 -17.31 -5.32
CA GLN A 25 -0.21 -17.36 -6.58
C GLN A 25 -0.94 -16.58 -7.69
N GLU A 26 -2.26 -16.74 -7.82
CA GLU A 26 -3.07 -15.96 -8.76
C GLU A 26 -2.98 -14.45 -8.47
N PHE A 27 -3.02 -14.06 -7.19
CA PHE A 27 -2.86 -12.65 -6.80
C PHE A 27 -1.49 -12.09 -7.21
N ILE A 28 -0.41 -12.83 -6.96
CA ILE A 28 0.96 -12.43 -7.34
C ILE A 28 1.07 -12.30 -8.86
N GLU A 29 0.54 -13.26 -9.61
CA GLU A 29 0.58 -13.24 -11.08
C GLU A 29 -0.19 -12.04 -11.65
N VAL A 30 -1.40 -11.78 -11.15
CA VAL A 30 -2.21 -10.66 -11.61
C VAL A 30 -1.53 -9.34 -11.28
N THR A 31 -1.04 -9.16 -10.05
CA THR A 31 -0.38 -7.91 -9.63
C THR A 31 0.88 -7.63 -10.45
N GLN A 32 1.75 -8.64 -10.62
CA GLN A 32 2.96 -8.51 -11.43
C GLN A 32 2.65 -8.25 -12.90
N LYS A 33 1.69 -8.98 -13.48
CA LYS A 33 1.29 -8.77 -14.87
C LYS A 33 0.76 -7.36 -15.10
N SER A 34 -0.17 -6.89 -14.25
CA SER A 34 -0.71 -5.53 -14.34
C SER A 34 0.37 -4.47 -14.18
N TYR A 35 1.33 -4.69 -13.28
CA TYR A 35 2.46 -3.79 -13.09
C TYR A 35 3.37 -3.71 -14.33
N GLU A 36 3.73 -4.85 -14.92
CA GLU A 36 4.54 -4.89 -16.15
C GLU A 36 3.80 -4.31 -17.36
N GLU A 37 2.48 -4.45 -17.43
CA GLU A 37 1.66 -3.78 -18.45
C GLU A 37 1.64 -2.27 -18.24
N ALA A 38 1.50 -1.79 -17.00
CA ALA A 38 1.53 -0.37 -16.68
C ALA A 38 2.87 0.27 -17.06
N LYS A 39 4.00 -0.39 -16.76
CA LYS A 39 5.35 0.08 -17.15
C LYS A 39 5.52 0.31 -18.66
N LYS A 40 4.78 -0.41 -19.50
CA LYS A 40 4.85 -0.26 -20.96
C LYS A 40 4.01 0.91 -21.48
N LYS A 41 2.98 1.31 -20.75
CA LYS A 41 1.94 2.25 -21.20
C LYS A 41 1.97 3.59 -20.48
N ILE A 42 2.47 3.62 -19.25
CA ILE A 42 2.36 4.75 -18.34
C ILE A 42 3.76 5.21 -17.95
N ILE A 43 4.02 6.49 -18.17
CA ILE A 43 5.26 7.14 -17.75
C ILE A 43 5.28 7.16 -16.21
N ALA A 44 6.43 6.80 -15.63
CA ALA A 44 6.62 6.83 -14.19
C ALA A 44 8.01 7.33 -13.81
N LEU A 45 8.06 8.20 -12.81
CA LEU A 45 9.28 8.50 -12.08
C LEU A 45 9.43 7.44 -10.98
N ARG A 46 10.40 6.56 -11.14
CA ARG A 46 10.60 5.39 -10.26
C ARG A 46 11.71 5.64 -9.25
N ASP A 47 11.63 4.92 -8.14
CA ASP A 47 12.67 4.85 -7.10
C ASP A 47 13.03 6.23 -6.52
N VAL A 48 12.02 7.09 -6.38
CA VAL A 48 12.15 8.39 -5.72
C VAL A 48 12.41 8.16 -4.24
N ASP A 49 13.57 8.62 -3.79
CA ASP A 49 14.01 8.50 -2.41
C ASP A 49 13.26 9.50 -1.52
N TYR A 50 12.56 8.99 -0.50
CA TYR A 50 11.89 9.82 0.52
C TYR A 50 12.61 9.74 1.89
N GLY A 51 13.79 9.14 1.94
CA GLY A 51 14.63 8.94 3.11
C GLY A 51 14.65 7.47 3.55
N PRO A 52 13.68 6.99 4.35
CA PRO A 52 13.67 5.62 4.85
C PRO A 52 13.57 4.54 3.77
N ASN A 53 12.88 4.82 2.66
CA ASN A 53 12.68 3.90 1.54
C ASN A 53 12.40 4.71 0.27
N LYS A 54 11.86 4.06 -0.77
CA LYS A 54 11.59 4.65 -2.08
C LYS A 54 10.12 4.52 -2.49
N LEU A 55 9.67 5.39 -3.38
CA LEU A 55 8.34 5.36 -3.98
C LEU A 55 8.41 5.53 -5.49
N ASP A 56 7.34 5.11 -6.18
CA ASP A 56 7.16 5.36 -7.62
C ASP A 56 5.99 6.32 -7.83
N ILE A 57 6.11 7.20 -8.82
CA ILE A 57 5.09 8.17 -9.20
C ILE A 57 4.68 7.92 -10.66
N TRP A 58 3.48 7.42 -10.85
CA TRP A 58 2.89 7.01 -12.13
C TRP A 58 2.00 8.10 -12.69
N GLY A 59 2.06 8.31 -14.01
CA GLY A 59 1.30 9.36 -14.71
C GLY A 59 1.88 10.77 -14.53
N ALA A 60 3.09 10.89 -13.97
CA ALA A 60 3.68 12.17 -13.65
C ALA A 60 4.39 12.82 -14.86
N ASN A 61 3.63 13.62 -15.60
CA ASN A 61 4.16 14.81 -16.30
C ASN A 61 3.92 16.11 -15.50
N ALA A 62 3.22 16.04 -14.37
CA ALA A 62 2.63 17.22 -13.74
C ALA A 62 3.28 17.54 -12.39
N THR A 63 4.15 18.55 -12.39
CA THR A 63 4.35 19.42 -11.20
C THR A 63 3.06 20.15 -10.80
N ASP A 64 2.06 20.15 -11.69
CA ASP A 64 0.82 20.92 -11.60
C ASP A 64 -0.39 20.05 -11.22
N ALA A 65 -0.15 18.82 -10.75
CA ALA A 65 -1.23 17.93 -10.33
C ALA A 65 -2.04 18.57 -9.19
N THR A 66 -3.36 18.67 -9.35
CA THR A 66 -4.26 19.22 -8.34
C THR A 66 -4.82 18.15 -7.41
N HIS A 67 -4.74 16.88 -7.81
CA HIS A 67 -5.09 15.71 -7.00
C HIS A 67 -4.01 14.65 -7.16
N VAL A 68 -3.71 13.89 -6.10
CA VAL A 68 -2.80 12.74 -6.14
C VAL A 68 -3.38 11.56 -5.35
N PHE A 69 -3.29 10.36 -5.92
CA PHE A 69 -3.64 9.12 -5.23
C PHE A 69 -2.38 8.47 -4.64
N ILE A 70 -2.40 8.11 -3.37
CA ILE A 70 -1.28 7.49 -2.65
C ILE A 70 -1.68 6.08 -2.24
N TYR A 71 -0.84 5.10 -2.49
CA TYR A 71 -1.13 3.69 -2.24
C TYR A 71 -0.05 3.00 -1.41
N PHE A 72 -0.47 2.33 -0.34
CA PHE A 72 0.34 1.43 0.49
C PHE A 72 -0.07 -0.03 0.25
N HIS A 73 0.89 -0.88 -0.12
CA HIS A 73 0.62 -2.30 -0.42
C HIS A 73 0.33 -3.13 0.83
N GLY A 74 -0.13 -4.37 0.63
CA GLY A 74 -0.42 -5.33 1.72
C GLY A 74 0.76 -6.26 2.03
N GLY A 75 0.45 -7.45 2.54
CA GLY A 75 1.44 -8.51 2.77
C GLY A 75 1.91 -8.64 4.23
N TYR A 76 1.02 -8.38 5.20
CA TYR A 76 1.30 -8.47 6.64
C TYR A 76 2.58 -7.76 7.09
N TRP A 77 2.96 -6.67 6.42
CA TRP A 77 4.22 -5.95 6.63
C TRP A 77 5.48 -6.80 6.49
N GLN A 78 5.39 -8.00 5.92
CA GLN A 78 6.48 -8.97 5.81
C GLN A 78 6.79 -9.33 4.34
N ALA A 79 5.88 -9.01 3.43
CA ALA A 79 5.97 -9.32 2.01
C ALA A 79 5.31 -8.24 1.15
N GLY A 80 5.39 -8.42 -0.17
CA GLY A 80 4.86 -7.49 -1.16
C GLY A 80 5.84 -6.38 -1.50
N SER A 81 5.44 -5.45 -2.37
CA SER A 81 6.27 -4.28 -2.68
C SER A 81 5.44 -3.15 -3.25
N LYS A 82 6.07 -1.98 -3.47
CA LYS A 82 5.47 -0.88 -4.23
C LYS A 82 5.05 -1.24 -5.66
N ALA A 83 5.43 -2.41 -6.18
CA ALA A 83 4.95 -2.93 -7.46
C ALA A 83 3.53 -3.52 -7.39
N ASP A 84 3.04 -3.89 -6.20
CA ASP A 84 1.72 -4.48 -6.01
C ASP A 84 0.57 -3.50 -6.28
N VAL A 85 0.92 -2.22 -6.52
CA VAL A 85 -0.02 -1.21 -7.03
C VAL A 85 -0.52 -1.53 -8.44
N GLY A 86 0.12 -2.46 -9.17
CA GLY A 86 -0.14 -2.78 -10.58
C GLY A 86 -1.61 -2.66 -11.03
N PRO A 87 -2.56 -3.37 -10.38
CA PRO A 87 -3.98 -3.32 -10.74
C PRO A 87 -4.64 -1.95 -10.59
N MET A 88 -4.09 -1.07 -9.75
CA MET A 88 -4.61 0.28 -9.48
C MET A 88 -4.05 1.34 -10.42
N ILE A 89 -2.86 1.14 -11.00
CA ILE A 89 -2.17 2.18 -11.79
C ILE A 89 -3.07 2.67 -12.93
N ASP A 90 -3.56 1.75 -13.77
CA ASP A 90 -4.35 2.11 -14.96
C ASP A 90 -5.70 2.75 -14.59
N LEU A 91 -6.38 2.19 -13.58
CA LEU A 91 -7.65 2.72 -13.06
C LEU A 91 -7.51 4.18 -12.60
N VAL A 92 -6.42 4.51 -11.92
CA VAL A 92 -6.19 5.85 -11.36
C VAL A 92 -5.64 6.80 -12.42
N VAL A 93 -4.60 6.40 -13.15
CA VAL A 93 -3.92 7.30 -14.08
C VAL A 93 -4.75 7.54 -15.34
N ASN A 94 -5.19 6.48 -16.01
CA ASN A 94 -5.97 6.62 -17.24
C ASN A 94 -7.47 6.77 -16.95
N GLY A 95 -7.99 6.04 -15.96
CA GLY A 95 -9.41 6.09 -15.63
C GLY A 95 -9.86 7.37 -14.92
N ALA A 96 -9.05 7.89 -13.99
CA ALA A 96 -9.37 9.12 -13.24
C ALA A 96 -8.56 10.34 -13.68
N GLY A 97 -7.49 10.18 -14.47
CA GLY A 97 -6.63 11.29 -14.90
C GLY A 97 -5.76 11.86 -13.78
N ILE A 98 -5.48 11.06 -12.74
CA ILE A 98 -4.79 11.49 -11.52
C ILE A 98 -3.46 10.74 -11.37
N PRO A 99 -2.35 11.38 -10.96
CA PRO A 99 -1.12 10.68 -10.63
C PRO A 99 -1.31 9.67 -9.49
N CYS A 100 -0.70 8.49 -9.64
CA CYS A 100 -0.70 7.44 -8.63
C CYS A 100 0.71 7.32 -8.02
N VAL A 101 0.81 7.38 -6.70
CA VAL A 101 2.06 7.20 -5.95
C VAL A 101 2.01 5.87 -5.22
N SER A 102 2.91 4.95 -5.56
CA SER A 102 3.06 3.69 -4.82
C SER A 102 4.24 3.75 -3.87
N VAL A 103 3.97 3.56 -2.58
CA VAL A 103 4.94 3.76 -1.51
C VAL A 103 5.56 2.43 -1.11
N GLY A 104 6.89 2.35 -1.14
CA GLY A 104 7.65 1.26 -0.53
C GLY A 104 7.95 1.57 0.93
N TYR A 105 8.05 0.54 1.75
CA TYR A 105 8.40 0.61 3.17
C TYR A 105 9.13 -0.67 3.59
N ASP A 106 9.86 -0.61 4.70
CA ASP A 106 10.60 -1.77 5.22
C ASP A 106 9.69 -2.83 5.86
N TYR A 107 10.20 -4.04 6.02
CA TYR A 107 9.44 -5.14 6.62
C TYR A 107 9.56 -5.22 8.14
N ALA A 108 8.47 -5.67 8.77
CA ALA A 108 8.32 -5.77 10.22
C ALA A 108 9.05 -6.96 10.83
N THR A 109 9.74 -7.75 9.99
CA THR A 109 10.72 -8.76 10.41
C THR A 109 12.05 -8.16 10.85
N ASN A 110 12.39 -6.97 10.35
CA ASN A 110 13.67 -6.30 10.59
C ASN A 110 13.53 -4.99 11.38
N LYS A 111 12.33 -4.40 11.42
CA LYS A 111 12.00 -3.17 12.15
C LYS A 111 10.69 -3.37 12.89
N SER A 112 10.46 -2.60 13.96
CA SER A 112 9.17 -2.65 14.64
C SER A 112 8.04 -2.11 13.75
N LEU A 113 6.81 -2.59 13.98
CA LEU A 113 5.64 -2.05 13.27
C LEU A 113 5.47 -0.53 13.49
N LYS A 114 5.88 -0.03 14.66
CA LYS A 114 5.90 1.41 14.97
C LYS A 114 6.85 2.17 14.05
N GLU A 115 8.04 1.65 13.77
CA GLU A 115 8.99 2.27 12.85
C GLU A 115 8.45 2.27 11.42
N ILE A 116 7.79 1.20 10.99
CA ILE A 116 7.19 1.12 9.64
C ILE A 116 6.03 2.10 9.50
N ALA A 117 5.19 2.23 10.53
CA ALA A 117 4.14 3.24 10.57
C ALA A 117 4.72 4.68 10.50
N ALA A 118 5.88 4.92 11.14
CA ALA A 118 6.58 6.20 11.03
C ALA A 118 7.16 6.44 9.63
N GLN A 119 7.60 5.39 8.90
CA GLN A 119 7.99 5.52 7.50
C GLN A 119 6.79 5.92 6.62
N ALA A 120 5.61 5.35 6.85
CA ALA A 120 4.40 5.71 6.10
C ALA A 120 4.01 7.19 6.32
N LEU A 121 4.12 7.70 7.55
CA LEU A 121 3.95 9.12 7.84
C LEU A 121 5.01 9.97 7.13
N THR A 122 6.27 9.53 7.12
CA THR A 122 7.39 10.22 6.46
C THR A 122 7.16 10.30 4.94
N ALA A 123 6.73 9.21 4.32
CA ALA A 123 6.36 9.17 2.91
C ALA A 123 5.19 10.12 2.60
N LEU A 124 4.14 10.11 3.43
CA LEU A 124 3.00 11.02 3.26
C LEU A 124 3.44 12.49 3.31
N LYS A 125 4.24 12.90 4.30
CA LYS A 125 4.81 14.25 4.41
C LYS A 125 5.69 14.61 3.21
N PHE A 126 6.51 13.66 2.73
CA PHE A 126 7.33 13.86 1.54
C PHE A 126 6.48 14.12 0.28
N ILE A 127 5.43 13.33 0.08
CA ILE A 127 4.50 13.49 -1.05
C ILE A 127 3.74 14.82 -0.94
N GLU A 128 3.29 15.17 0.26
CA GLU A 128 2.62 16.43 0.56
C GLU A 128 3.46 17.67 0.22
N ASN A 129 4.77 17.60 0.48
CA ASN A 129 5.73 18.65 0.15
C ASN A 129 6.08 18.66 -1.33
N ARG A 130 6.11 17.50 -1.99
CA ARG A 130 6.36 17.41 -3.43
C ARG A 130 5.21 17.99 -4.25
N PHE A 131 3.98 17.76 -3.80
CA PHE A 131 2.75 18.21 -4.47
C PHE A 131 2.04 19.29 -3.64
N MET A 132 2.71 20.41 -3.42
CA MET A 132 2.24 21.48 -2.50
C MET A 132 0.83 22.01 -2.82
N ASN A 133 0.45 22.01 -4.10
CA ASN A 133 -0.85 22.52 -4.57
C ASN A 133 -1.92 21.42 -4.73
N ALA A 134 -1.57 20.15 -4.46
CA ALA A 134 -2.49 19.03 -4.62
C ALA A 134 -3.31 18.78 -3.36
N VAL A 135 -4.48 18.18 -3.57
CA VAL A 135 -5.21 17.40 -2.56
C VAL A 135 -4.95 15.91 -2.74
N PHE A 136 -5.22 15.10 -1.73
CA PHE A 136 -4.82 13.69 -1.71
C PHE A 136 -5.98 12.74 -1.43
N THR A 137 -5.95 11.61 -2.12
CA THR A 137 -6.63 10.37 -1.70
C THR A 137 -5.56 9.42 -1.20
N VAL A 138 -5.64 9.01 0.06
CA VAL A 138 -4.72 8.03 0.65
C VAL A 138 -5.41 6.67 0.70
N SER A 139 -4.76 5.64 0.20
CA SER A 139 -5.31 4.30 0.09
C SER A 139 -4.31 3.25 0.55
N GLY A 140 -4.83 2.14 1.04
CA GLY A 140 -4.02 0.97 1.32
C GLY A 140 -4.83 -0.31 1.33
N HIS A 141 -4.14 -1.42 1.08
CA HIS A 141 -4.74 -2.75 1.10
C HIS A 141 -4.17 -3.58 2.26
N SER A 142 -5.03 -4.26 3.01
CA SER A 142 -4.64 -5.15 4.11
C SER A 142 -3.71 -4.43 5.11
N ALA A 143 -2.48 -4.92 5.30
CA ALA A 143 -1.45 -4.28 6.10
C ALA A 143 -1.16 -2.82 5.70
N GLY A 144 -1.27 -2.47 4.41
CA GLY A 144 -1.12 -1.10 3.93
C GLY A 144 -2.28 -0.19 4.30
N ALA A 145 -3.48 -0.73 4.48
CA ALA A 145 -4.62 0.04 4.98
C ALA A 145 -4.36 0.52 6.42
N TYR A 146 -3.74 -0.31 7.25
CA TYR A 146 -3.27 0.10 8.57
C TYR A 146 -2.25 1.25 8.47
N LEU A 147 -1.26 1.14 7.58
CA LEU A 147 -0.25 2.18 7.38
C LEU A 147 -0.86 3.50 6.89
N ALA A 148 -1.78 3.44 5.92
CA ALA A 148 -2.52 4.59 5.42
C ALA A 148 -3.30 5.28 6.54
N ALA A 149 -4.06 4.52 7.33
CA ALA A 149 -4.83 5.04 8.45
C ALA A 149 -3.92 5.65 9.54
N SER A 150 -2.84 4.95 9.89
CA SER A 150 -1.86 5.42 10.88
C SER A 150 -1.17 6.72 10.42
N ALA A 151 -0.74 6.80 9.16
CA ALA A 151 -0.09 7.98 8.62
C ALA A 151 -1.02 9.20 8.61
N VAL A 152 -2.26 9.03 8.14
CA VAL A 152 -3.25 10.13 8.12
C VAL A 152 -3.61 10.59 9.54
N SER A 153 -3.78 9.65 10.48
CA SER A 153 -4.14 9.97 11.87
C SER A 153 -3.03 10.69 12.64
N ASN A 154 -1.77 10.53 12.23
CA ASN A 154 -0.60 11.18 12.83
C ASN A 154 -0.11 12.40 12.03
N LEU A 155 -0.87 12.81 11.02
CA LEU A 155 -0.54 14.00 10.24
C LEU A 155 -0.94 15.26 11.02
N GLU A 156 -0.03 16.23 11.12
CA GLU A 156 -0.26 17.47 11.86
C GLU A 156 -1.40 18.31 11.23
N ASP A 157 -1.50 18.29 9.90
CA ASP A 157 -2.51 19.02 9.15
C ASP A 157 -3.13 18.15 8.05
N PRO A 158 -4.23 17.44 8.33
CA PRO A 158 -4.87 16.57 7.35
C PRO A 158 -5.81 17.30 6.36
N ARG A 159 -5.85 18.65 6.33
CA ARG A 159 -6.83 19.41 5.50
C ARG A 159 -6.77 19.10 4.01
N ARG A 160 -5.60 18.70 3.49
CA ARG A 160 -5.41 18.32 2.09
C ARG A 160 -5.74 16.85 1.80
N ILE A 161 -5.95 16.01 2.82
CA ILE A 161 -6.45 14.66 2.66
C ILE A 161 -7.96 14.73 2.48
N LYS A 162 -8.46 14.44 1.28
CA LYS A 162 -9.90 14.52 0.96
C LYS A 162 -10.60 13.20 1.08
N GLN A 163 -9.86 12.11 0.92
CA GLN A 163 -10.39 10.75 0.94
C GLN A 163 -9.36 9.81 1.54
N VAL A 164 -9.86 8.84 2.31
CA VAL A 164 -9.08 7.70 2.78
C VAL A 164 -9.82 6.42 2.37
N ILE A 165 -9.17 5.55 1.60
CA ILE A 165 -9.75 4.30 1.10
C ILE A 165 -8.99 3.14 1.73
N LEU A 166 -9.63 2.46 2.70
CA LEU A 166 -8.99 1.38 3.45
C LEU A 166 -9.57 0.03 3.04
N ILE A 167 -8.82 -0.73 2.25
CA ILE A 167 -9.30 -1.97 1.64
C ILE A 167 -8.89 -3.16 2.50
N SER A 168 -9.87 -3.83 3.13
CA SER A 168 -9.66 -5.08 3.87
C SER A 168 -8.57 -5.00 4.95
N GLY A 169 -8.47 -3.86 5.63
CA GLY A 169 -7.44 -3.59 6.63
C GLY A 169 -7.58 -4.39 7.92
N ILE A 170 -6.46 -4.54 8.62
CA ILE A 170 -6.38 -5.05 9.99
C ILE A 170 -6.01 -3.90 10.93
N TYR A 171 -6.80 -3.67 11.97
CA TYR A 171 -6.61 -2.54 12.89
C TYR A 171 -6.36 -2.99 14.33
N GLU A 172 -6.87 -4.17 14.68
CA GLU A 172 -6.71 -4.75 16.01
C GLU A 172 -5.72 -5.90 15.97
N LEU A 173 -4.58 -5.72 16.65
CA LEU A 173 -3.41 -6.58 16.48
C LEU A 173 -3.23 -7.61 17.59
N ALA A 174 -4.00 -7.51 18.68
CA ALA A 174 -3.83 -8.37 19.86
C ALA A 174 -4.04 -9.86 19.56
N GLU A 175 -5.04 -10.20 18.75
CA GLU A 175 -5.29 -11.57 18.30
C GLU A 175 -4.34 -11.99 17.18
N PHE A 176 -4.05 -11.07 16.25
CA PHE A 176 -3.11 -11.33 15.17
C PHE A 176 -1.71 -11.67 15.70
N ALA A 177 -1.24 -11.00 16.74
CA ALA A 177 0.04 -11.27 17.39
C ALA A 177 0.14 -12.72 17.93
N GLN A 178 -0.98 -13.42 18.11
CA GLN A 178 -1.03 -14.83 18.53
C GLN A 178 -0.99 -15.82 17.36
N THR A 179 -0.98 -15.35 16.11
CA THR A 179 -0.84 -16.17 14.89
C THR A 179 0.64 -16.38 14.53
N SER A 180 0.94 -17.31 13.64
CA SER A 180 2.32 -17.52 13.15
C SER A 180 2.85 -16.30 12.43
N GLU A 181 2.01 -15.62 11.66
CA GLU A 181 2.37 -14.39 10.95
C GLU A 181 2.64 -13.24 11.92
N GLY A 182 1.78 -13.05 12.93
CA GLY A 182 1.94 -11.95 13.88
C GLY A 182 3.12 -12.12 14.82
N ARG A 183 3.51 -13.36 15.18
CA ARG A 183 4.69 -13.61 16.01
C ARG A 183 6.02 -13.23 15.36
N ASN A 184 6.07 -13.09 14.04
CA ASN A 184 7.27 -12.72 13.31
C ASN A 184 7.47 -11.19 13.22
N ILE A 185 6.53 -10.42 13.75
CA ILE A 185 6.55 -8.97 13.74
C ILE A 185 7.13 -8.43 15.05
N GLN A 186 8.05 -7.46 14.94
CA GLN A 186 8.65 -6.75 16.07
C GLN A 186 7.78 -5.60 16.61
#